data_AF-A0A644WIJ3-F1
#
_entry.id   AF-A0A644WIJ3-F1
#
_cell.length_a   1.000
_cell.length_b   1.000
_cell.length_c   1.000
_cell.angle_alpha   90.00
_cell.angle_beta   90.00
_cell.angle_gamma   90.00
#
_symmetry.space_group_name_H-M   'P 1'
#
loop_
_entity.id
_entity.type
_entity.pdbx_description
1 polymer ?
#
loop_
_entity_poly.entity_id
_entity_poly.type
_entity_poly.pdbx_seq_one_letter_code
_entity_poly.pdbx_strand_id
1 'polypeptide(L)'
;MESTSPEVVKDIERHIEHKMSMSETVGFTEIGGTKYIAEVLNSVDRSTEKYILEELAKKDPKLSEEIRKSMFVFEDISKLSNQAIQTVLKQVDQTVITVALKGANDEVKKYIMSNLSKRLQEMINDDLEVMGPMKIRDVEEAQQKIVNTVRTLEESGEIIVSRGDGSDVLL
;
A
#
# COMPACT_ATOMS: atom_id res chain seq x y z
N MET A 1 -4.24 -55.11 -33.22
CA MET A 1 -3.98 -53.96 -32.32
C MET A 1 -2.48 -53.71 -32.38
N GLU A 2 -2.09 -52.76 -33.23
CA GLU A 2 -0.68 -52.46 -33.53
C GLU A 2 0.01 -51.81 -32.33
N SER A 3 1.15 -52.38 -31.95
CA SER A 3 2.00 -51.91 -30.86
C SER A 3 2.61 -50.55 -31.22
N THR A 4 2.16 -49.48 -30.56
CA THR A 4 2.74 -48.15 -30.69
C THR A 4 4.17 -48.13 -30.13
N SER A 5 5.09 -47.51 -30.86
CA SER A 5 6.51 -47.40 -30.45
C SER A 5 6.65 -46.68 -29.09
N PRO A 6 7.45 -47.20 -28.14
CA PRO A 6 7.65 -46.60 -26.81
C PRO A 6 8.11 -45.15 -26.86
N GLU A 7 8.84 -44.75 -27.90
CA GLU A 7 9.30 -43.37 -28.08
C GLU A 7 8.15 -42.41 -28.35
N VAL A 8 7.16 -42.84 -29.15
CA VAL A 8 5.98 -42.03 -29.48
C VAL A 8 5.10 -41.84 -28.23
N VAL A 9 5.01 -42.86 -27.38
CA VAL A 9 4.31 -42.76 -26.09
C VAL A 9 4.99 -41.74 -25.18
N LYS A 10 6.33 -41.78 -25.09
CA LYS A 10 7.11 -40.87 -24.25
C LYS A 10 7.06 -39.41 -24.72
N ASP A 11 6.98 -39.17 -26.02
CA ASP A 11 6.87 -37.82 -26.56
C ASP A 11 5.46 -37.24 -26.43
N ILE A 12 4.43 -38.09 -26.50
CA ILE A 12 3.06 -37.70 -26.16
C ILE A 12 2.94 -37.41 -24.67
N GLU A 13 3.53 -38.24 -23.81
CA GLU A 13 3.57 -38.04 -22.35
C GLU A 13 4.22 -36.69 -22.01
N ARG A 14 5.37 -36.37 -22.63
CA ARG A 14 6.06 -35.08 -22.42
C ARG A 14 5.24 -33.87 -22.88
N HIS A 15 4.48 -34.01 -23.98
CA HIS A 15 3.59 -32.93 -24.46
C HIS A 15 2.35 -32.78 -23.60
N ILE A 16 1.82 -33.88 -23.04
CA ILE A 16 0.72 -33.85 -22.08
C ILE A 16 1.21 -33.24 -20.78
N GLU A 17 2.38 -33.62 -20.26
CA GLU A 17 3.00 -32.99 -19.08
C GLU A 17 3.21 -31.48 -19.29
N HIS A 18 3.73 -31.06 -20.44
CA HIS A 18 3.93 -29.63 -20.72
C HIS A 18 2.61 -28.86 -20.87
N LYS A 19 1.56 -29.49 -21.41
CA LYS A 19 0.24 -28.86 -21.51
C LYS A 19 -0.52 -28.89 -20.19
N MET A 20 -0.35 -29.94 -19.39
CA MET A 20 -0.89 -30.04 -18.03
C MET A 20 -0.14 -29.12 -17.08
N SER A 21 1.16 -28.90 -17.19
CA SER A 21 1.88 -27.90 -16.39
C SER A 21 1.42 -26.48 -16.71
N MET A 22 0.91 -26.23 -17.93
CA MET A 22 0.25 -24.98 -18.28
C MET A 22 -1.23 -24.90 -17.88
N SER A 23 -1.92 -26.05 -17.72
CA SER A 23 -3.31 -26.13 -17.26
C SER A 23 -3.45 -26.31 -15.74
N GLU A 24 -2.39 -26.74 -15.05
CA GLU A 24 -2.22 -26.70 -13.61
C GLU A 24 -1.72 -25.32 -13.19
N THR A 25 -2.41 -24.28 -13.65
CA THR A 25 -2.67 -23.16 -12.75
C THR A 25 -3.85 -23.58 -11.87
N VAL A 26 -3.70 -24.72 -11.17
CA VAL A 26 -4.48 -25.03 -9.97
C VAL A 26 -4.27 -23.81 -9.11
N GLY A 27 -5.35 -23.09 -8.83
CA GLY A 27 -5.29 -21.81 -8.14
C GLY A 27 -4.29 -21.89 -6.99
N PHE A 28 -3.15 -21.22 -7.17
CA PHE A 28 -2.56 -20.52 -6.06
C PHE A 28 -3.68 -19.61 -5.60
N THR A 29 -4.46 -20.07 -4.63
CA THR A 29 -4.95 -19.17 -3.61
C THR A 29 -3.71 -18.37 -3.24
N GLU A 30 -3.68 -17.07 -3.55
CA GLU A 30 -2.59 -16.14 -3.22
C GLU A 30 -2.42 -16.08 -1.69
N ILE A 31 -2.00 -17.18 -1.09
CA ILE A 31 -1.60 -17.34 0.29
C ILE A 31 -0.09 -17.11 0.25
N GLY A 32 0.29 -15.85 0.32
CA GLY A 32 1.69 -15.42 0.22
C GLY A 32 1.94 -14.53 -0.99
N GLY A 33 1.80 -13.23 -0.76
CA GLY A 33 2.19 -12.17 -1.68
C GLY A 33 2.87 -11.03 -0.93
N THR A 34 3.23 -9.96 -1.64
CA THR A 34 3.84 -8.74 -1.05
C THR A 34 3.02 -8.18 0.12
N LYS A 35 1.68 -8.33 0.08
CA LYS A 35 0.77 -7.96 1.15
C LYS A 35 0.97 -8.77 2.44
N TYR A 36 1.14 -10.09 2.34
CA TYR A 36 1.39 -10.93 3.52
C TYR A 36 2.76 -10.62 4.15
N ILE A 37 3.78 -10.40 3.31
CA ILE A 37 5.10 -9.99 3.80
C ILE A 37 5.02 -8.61 4.47
N ALA A 38 4.25 -7.68 3.90
CA ALA A 38 4.02 -6.37 4.50
C ALA A 38 3.32 -6.48 5.87
N GLU A 39 2.31 -7.33 6.00
CA GLU A 39 1.64 -7.60 7.29
C GLU A 39 2.60 -8.20 8.32
N VAL A 40 3.46 -9.16 7.92
CA VAL A 40 4.49 -9.73 8.80
C VAL A 40 5.49 -8.65 9.22
N LEU A 41 6.00 -7.86 8.28
CA LEU A 41 6.96 -6.79 8.58
C LEU A 41 6.34 -5.70 9.47
N ASN A 42 5.06 -5.39 9.32
CA ASN A 42 4.31 -4.48 10.20
C ASN A 42 4.15 -5.01 11.64
N SER A 43 4.49 -6.27 11.92
CA SER A 43 4.47 -6.85 13.27
C SER A 43 5.85 -6.98 13.91
N VAL A 44 6.90 -6.66 13.15
CA VAL A 44 8.29 -6.74 13.57
C VAL A 44 8.75 -5.36 14.07
N ASP A 45 9.76 -5.31 14.94
CA ASP A 45 10.32 -4.03 15.39
C ASP A 45 10.90 -3.21 14.23
N ARG A 46 10.83 -1.88 14.35
CA ARG A 46 11.25 -0.94 13.30
C ARG A 46 12.70 -1.13 12.85
N SER A 47 13.59 -1.58 13.73
CA SER A 47 15.02 -1.75 13.40
C SER A 47 15.23 -2.96 12.50
N THR A 48 14.56 -4.08 12.82
CA THR A 48 14.59 -5.31 12.04
C THR A 48 13.83 -5.13 10.72
N GLU A 49 12.67 -4.45 10.73
CA GLU A 49 11.93 -4.08 9.51
C GLU A 49 12.83 -3.33 8.52
N LYS A 50 13.47 -2.26 8.98
CA LYS A 50 14.34 -1.43 8.15
C LYS A 50 15.52 -2.22 7.57
N TYR A 51 16.16 -3.05 8.39
CA TYR A 51 17.26 -3.89 7.94
C TYR A 51 16.82 -4.87 6.84
N ILE A 52 15.67 -5.53 7.02
CA ILE A 52 15.13 -6.47 6.02
C ILE A 52 14.82 -5.76 4.71
N LEU A 53 14.17 -4.59 4.76
CA LEU A 53 13.83 -3.81 3.56
C LEU A 53 15.08 -3.27 2.85
N GLU A 54 16.12 -2.87 3.57
CA GLU A 54 17.39 -2.41 2.98
C GLU A 54 18.13 -3.55 2.27
N GLU A 55 18.21 -4.73 2.89
CA GLU A 55 18.82 -5.90 2.27
C GLU A 55 18.00 -6.41 1.07
N LEU A 56 16.67 -6.31 1.15
CA LEU A 56 15.80 -6.65 0.04
C LEU A 56 15.96 -5.68 -1.12
N ALA A 57 16.04 -4.37 -0.86
CA ALA A 57 16.23 -3.34 -1.88
C ALA A 57 17.55 -3.52 -2.66
N LYS A 58 18.61 -4.06 -2.03
CA LYS A 58 19.87 -4.38 -2.71
C LYS A 58 19.73 -5.53 -3.72
N LYS A 59 18.87 -6.51 -3.43
CA LYS A 59 18.66 -7.69 -4.27
C LYS A 59 17.59 -7.46 -5.33
N ASP A 60 16.47 -6.90 -4.91
CA ASP A 60 15.33 -6.57 -5.75
C ASP A 60 14.68 -5.25 -5.30
N PRO A 61 15.07 -4.12 -5.91
CA PRO A 61 14.49 -2.82 -5.62
C PRO A 61 12.99 -2.77 -5.90
N LYS A 62 12.51 -3.47 -6.93
CA LYS A 62 11.09 -3.42 -7.31
C LYS A 62 10.23 -4.13 -6.26
N LEU A 63 10.65 -5.31 -5.83
CA LEU A 63 9.94 -6.07 -4.81
C LEU A 63 9.94 -5.33 -3.46
N SER A 64 11.08 -4.72 -3.09
CA SER A 64 11.13 -3.90 -1.88
C SER A 64 10.14 -2.74 -1.93
N GLU A 65 10.03 -2.05 -3.08
CA GLU A 65 9.08 -0.96 -3.26
C GLU A 65 7.62 -1.44 -3.19
N GLU A 66 7.31 -2.60 -3.77
CA GLU A 66 5.97 -3.19 -3.70
C GLU A 66 5.56 -3.58 -2.28
N ILE A 67 6.49 -4.14 -1.51
CA ILE A 67 6.26 -4.46 -0.09
C ILE A 67 6.06 -3.17 0.70
N ARG A 68 6.95 -2.18 0.57
CA ARG A 68 6.78 -0.84 1.19
C ARG A 68 5.43 -0.23 0.83
N LYS A 69 4.98 -0.40 -0.42
CA LYS A 69 3.66 0.06 -0.87
C LYS A 69 2.50 -0.57 -0.12
N SER A 70 2.65 -1.83 0.24
CA SER A 70 1.63 -2.61 0.95
C SER A 70 1.66 -2.41 2.48
N MET A 71 2.72 -1.81 3.05
CA MET A 71 2.86 -1.64 4.50
C MET A 71 2.00 -0.53 5.10
N PHE A 72 1.77 0.55 4.36
CA PHE A 72 0.93 1.66 4.79
C PHE A 72 0.01 2.07 3.65
N VAL A 73 -1.30 1.90 3.86
CA VAL A 73 -2.35 2.31 2.93
C VAL A 73 -3.00 3.62 3.37
N PHE A 74 -3.67 4.31 2.46
CA PHE A 74 -4.34 5.59 2.76
C PHE A 74 -5.35 5.47 3.92
N GLU A 75 -6.03 4.33 4.03
CA GLU A 75 -6.98 4.04 5.11
C GLU A 75 -6.33 3.97 6.49
N ASP A 76 -5.02 3.70 6.58
CA ASP A 76 -4.27 3.67 7.83
C ASP A 76 -4.00 5.07 8.41
N ILE A 77 -4.37 6.15 7.70
CA ILE A 77 -4.22 7.52 8.17
C ILE A 77 -4.95 7.75 9.51
N SER A 78 -6.07 7.06 9.77
CA SER A 78 -6.78 7.19 11.05
C SER A 78 -5.99 6.65 12.25
N LYS A 79 -4.94 5.83 12.00
CA LYS A 79 -4.05 5.27 13.03
C LYS A 79 -2.87 6.19 13.37
N LEU A 80 -2.60 7.21 12.56
CA LEU A 80 -1.53 8.18 12.84
C LEU A 80 -1.89 9.03 14.05
N SER A 81 -0.91 9.51 14.81
CA SER A 81 -1.16 10.51 15.86
C SER A 81 -1.60 11.85 15.24
N ASN A 82 -2.39 12.65 15.98
CA ASN A 82 -2.82 13.98 15.53
C ASN A 82 -1.63 14.86 15.11
N GLN A 83 -0.52 14.78 15.83
CA GLN A 83 0.70 15.53 15.49
C GLN A 83 1.30 15.06 14.16
N ALA A 84 1.40 13.74 13.95
CA ALA A 84 1.94 13.18 12.72
C ALA A 84 1.09 13.58 11.50
N ILE A 85 -0.23 13.41 11.55
CA ILE A 85 -1.11 13.76 10.43
C ILE A 85 -1.10 15.28 10.16
N GLN A 86 -1.01 16.12 11.19
CA GLN A 86 -0.88 17.57 11.00
C GLN A 86 0.43 17.95 10.30
N THR A 87 1.54 17.28 10.62
CA THR A 87 2.83 17.49 9.93
C THR A 87 2.74 17.05 8.47
N VAL A 88 2.11 15.90 8.20
CA VAL A 88 1.85 15.41 6.84
C VAL A 88 1.01 16.41 6.06
N LEU A 89 -0.14 16.83 6.58
CA LEU A 89 -1.07 17.73 5.88
C LEU A 89 -0.48 19.12 5.61
N LYS A 90 0.54 19.55 6.37
CA LYS A 90 1.28 20.79 6.09
C LYS A 90 2.19 20.69 4.86
N GLN A 91 2.62 19.48 4.49
CA GLN A 91 3.49 19.25 3.33
C GLN A 91 2.71 18.88 2.05
N VAL A 92 1.39 18.75 2.15
CA VAL A 92 0.52 18.38 1.04
C VAL A 92 -0.30 19.59 0.58
N ASP A 93 -0.36 19.81 -0.72
CA ASP A 93 -1.19 20.87 -1.31
C ASP A 93 -2.68 20.66 -1.01
N GLN A 94 -3.40 21.75 -0.74
CA GLN A 94 -4.85 21.72 -0.47
C GLN A 94 -5.61 20.97 -1.56
N THR A 95 -5.30 21.20 -2.84
CA THR A 95 -5.98 20.52 -3.96
C THR A 95 -5.80 19.00 -3.90
N VAL A 96 -4.62 18.51 -3.49
CA VAL A 96 -4.36 17.07 -3.34
C VAL A 96 -5.20 16.51 -2.18
N ILE A 97 -5.28 17.24 -1.06
CA ILE A 97 -6.12 16.86 0.09
C ILE A 97 -7.59 16.78 -0.34
N THR A 98 -8.12 17.82 -1.00
CA THR A 98 -9.51 17.86 -1.47
C THR A 98 -9.83 16.69 -2.39
N VAL A 99 -8.96 16.40 -3.36
CA VAL A 99 -9.14 15.29 -4.30
C VAL A 99 -9.11 13.94 -3.59
N ALA A 100 -8.16 13.72 -2.67
CA ALA A 100 -8.05 12.48 -1.92
C ALA A 100 -9.28 12.22 -1.02
N LEU A 101 -9.83 13.28 -0.41
CA LEU A 101 -11.01 13.22 0.44
C LEU A 101 -12.29 12.82 -0.31
N LYS A 102 -12.32 12.93 -1.64
CA LYS A 102 -13.48 12.54 -2.45
C LYS A 102 -13.70 11.02 -2.48
N GLY A 103 -12.63 10.24 -2.43
CA GLY A 103 -12.68 8.77 -2.37
C GLY A 103 -12.31 8.19 -1.01
N ALA A 104 -12.16 9.04 0.02
CA ALA A 104 -11.91 8.60 1.38
C ALA A 104 -13.19 8.06 2.01
N ASN A 105 -13.05 7.07 2.89
CA ASN A 105 -14.15 6.65 3.75
C ASN A 105 -14.53 7.76 4.77
N ASP A 106 -15.69 7.63 5.42
CA ASP A 106 -16.16 8.65 6.36
C ASP A 106 -15.26 8.82 7.60
N GLU A 107 -14.59 7.76 8.04
CA GLU A 107 -13.70 7.77 9.20
C GLU A 107 -12.45 8.61 8.92
N VAL A 108 -11.73 8.28 7.85
CA VAL A 108 -10.53 8.96 7.36
C VAL A 108 -10.87 10.40 6.99
N LYS A 109 -12.01 10.64 6.31
CA LYS A 109 -12.45 11.99 5.99
C LYS A 109 -12.65 12.84 7.24
N LYS A 110 -13.36 12.33 8.25
CA LYS A 110 -13.56 13.05 9.52
C LYS A 110 -12.23 13.28 10.25
N TYR A 111 -11.34 12.28 10.24
CA TYR A 111 -10.05 12.36 10.92
C TYR A 111 -9.09 13.37 10.29
N ILE A 112 -9.02 13.41 8.96
CA ILE A 112 -8.24 14.42 8.24
C ILE A 112 -8.83 15.80 8.48
N MET A 113 -10.16 15.94 8.34
CA MET A 113 -10.83 17.23 8.53
C MET A 113 -10.64 17.77 9.95
N SER A 114 -10.75 16.93 10.99
CA SER A 114 -10.56 17.36 12.38
C SER A 114 -9.14 17.84 12.69
N ASN A 115 -8.15 17.44 11.89
CA ASN A 115 -6.75 17.84 12.00
C ASN A 115 -6.39 19.04 11.11
N LEU A 116 -7.35 19.60 10.37
CA LEU A 116 -7.16 20.82 9.60
C LEU A 116 -7.61 22.07 10.38
N SER A 117 -7.06 23.23 10.00
CA SER A 117 -7.57 24.52 10.49
C SER A 117 -8.99 24.76 9.99
N LYS A 118 -9.82 25.50 10.75
CA LYS A 118 -11.19 25.85 10.37
C LYS A 118 -11.27 26.47 8.97
N ARG A 119 -10.35 27.36 8.64
CA ARG A 119 -10.24 27.98 7.31
C ARG A 119 -10.03 26.94 6.21
N LEU A 120 -9.13 25.99 6.41
CA LEU A 120 -8.89 24.93 5.42
C LEU A 120 -10.09 23.98 5.31
N GLN A 121 -10.76 23.67 6.42
CA GLN A 121 -11.99 22.88 6.40
C GLN A 121 -13.07 23.55 5.54
N GLU A 122 -13.30 24.86 5.74
CA GLU A 122 -14.25 25.65 4.95
C GLU A 122 -13.88 25.63 3.46
N MET A 123 -12.63 25.95 3.11
CA MET A 123 -12.17 25.95 1.72
C MET A 123 -12.30 24.58 1.05
N ILE A 124 -11.97 23.49 1.75
CA ILE A 124 -12.11 22.13 1.22
C ILE A 124 -13.57 21.75 1.05
N ASN A 125 -14.45 22.13 1.98
CA ASN A 125 -15.89 21.84 1.84
C ASN A 125 -16.48 22.58 0.63
N ASP A 126 -16.15 23.86 0.46
CA ASP A 126 -16.57 24.66 -0.70
C ASP A 126 -16.06 24.02 -2.00
N ASP A 127 -14.79 23.62 -2.04
CA ASP A 127 -14.21 22.94 -3.20
C ASP A 127 -14.91 21.60 -3.49
N LEU A 128 -15.23 20.81 -2.45
CA LEU A 128 -15.92 19.52 -2.59
C LEU A 128 -17.34 19.67 -3.14
N GLU A 129 -18.06 20.76 -2.78
CA GLU A 129 -19.40 21.05 -3.30
C GLU A 129 -19.37 21.41 -4.79
N VAL A 130 -18.33 22.13 -5.22
CA VAL A 130 -18.16 22.56 -6.63
C VAL A 130 -17.52 21.45 -7.48
N MET A 131 -16.81 20.50 -6.87
CA MET A 131 -16.12 19.43 -7.57
C MET A 131 -17.09 18.42 -8.22
N GLY A 132 -17.18 18.49 -9.54
CA GLY A 132 -17.89 17.52 -10.38
C GLY A 132 -17.26 16.10 -10.39
N PRO A 133 -17.85 15.15 -11.12
CA PRO A 133 -17.38 13.76 -11.18
C PRO A 133 -15.91 13.68 -11.63
N MET A 134 -15.15 12.81 -10.97
CA MET A 134 -13.71 12.64 -11.19
C MET A 134 -13.39 11.18 -11.52
N LYS A 135 -12.30 10.95 -12.24
CA LYS A 135 -11.80 9.60 -12.50
C LYS A 135 -11.23 9.01 -11.22
N ILE A 136 -11.55 7.75 -10.94
CA ILE A 136 -11.03 6.99 -9.79
C ILE A 136 -9.50 7.06 -9.72
N ARG A 137 -8.84 6.94 -10.88
CA ARG A 137 -7.38 7.04 -10.99
C ARG A 137 -6.81 8.34 -10.43
N ASP A 138 -7.48 9.48 -10.66
CA ASP A 138 -6.97 10.78 -10.20
C ASP A 138 -7.10 10.90 -8.67
N VAL A 139 -8.13 10.26 -8.08
CA VAL A 139 -8.32 10.15 -6.64
C VAL A 139 -7.26 9.23 -6.01
N GLU A 140 -7.02 8.06 -6.60
CA GLU A 140 -5.97 7.13 -6.15
C GLU A 140 -4.59 7.76 -6.22
N GLU A 141 -4.31 8.55 -7.26
CA GLU A 141 -3.04 9.27 -7.39
C GLU A 141 -2.87 10.33 -6.27
N ALA A 142 -3.93 11.04 -5.92
CA ALA A 142 -3.91 12.00 -4.82
C ALA A 142 -3.73 11.32 -3.45
N GLN A 143 -4.42 10.21 -3.22
CA GLN A 143 -4.25 9.38 -2.01
C GLN A 143 -2.81 8.85 -1.92
N GLN A 144 -2.24 8.39 -3.04
CA GLN A 144 -0.86 7.91 -3.08
C GLN A 144 0.15 9.02 -2.80
N LYS A 145 -0.10 10.27 -3.24
CA LYS A 145 0.75 11.43 -2.90
C LYS A 145 0.79 11.68 -1.40
N ILE A 146 -0.35 11.57 -0.71
CA ILE A 146 -0.41 11.70 0.75
C ILE A 146 0.36 10.56 1.42
N VAL A 147 0.13 9.31 1.01
CA VAL A 147 0.85 8.14 1.53
C VAL A 147 2.37 8.27 1.32
N ASN A 148 2.81 8.75 0.17
CA ASN A 148 4.23 8.99 -0.10
C ASN A 148 4.81 10.06 0.83
N THR A 149 4.03 11.11 1.13
CA THR A 149 4.45 12.16 2.08
C THR A 149 4.62 11.60 3.48
N VAL A 150 3.71 10.73 3.94
CA VAL A 150 3.86 10.00 5.21
C VAL A 150 5.18 9.24 5.24
N ARG A 151 5.51 8.49 4.18
CA ARG A 151 6.75 7.71 4.11
C ARG A 151 7.99 8.58 4.17
N THR A 152 8.03 9.66 3.40
CA THR A 152 9.17 10.59 3.42
C THR A 152 9.41 11.15 4.81
N LEU A 153 8.35 11.53 5.53
CA LEU A 153 8.43 12.06 6.89
C LEU A 153 8.80 11.00 7.93
N GLU A 154 8.39 9.75 7.71
CA GLU A 154 8.77 8.65 8.57
C GLU A 154 10.25 8.28 8.37
N GLU A 155 10.73 8.27 7.13
CA GLU A 155 12.14 8.04 6.79
C GLU A 155 13.05 9.16 7.32
N SER A 156 12.58 10.41 7.32
CA SER A 156 13.29 11.54 7.93
C SER A 156 13.24 11.53 9.47
N GLY A 157 12.33 10.74 10.06
CA GLY A 157 12.12 10.67 11.51
C GLY A 157 11.28 11.82 12.07
N GLU A 158 10.67 12.65 11.22
CA GLU A 158 9.76 13.73 11.63
C GLU A 158 8.43 13.19 12.16
N ILE A 159 8.01 12.01 11.69
CA ILE A 159 6.84 11.32 12.22
C ILE A 159 7.17 9.88 12.57
N ILE A 160 6.37 9.32 13.48
CA ILE A 160 6.40 7.91 13.84
C ILE A 160 5.05 7.33 13.47
N VAL A 161 5.06 6.31 12.62
CA VAL A 161 3.88 5.52 12.28
C VAL A 161 3.88 4.31 13.21
N SER A 162 2.97 4.27 14.19
CA SER A 162 2.81 3.05 14.99
C SER A 162 2.12 2.00 14.13
N ARG A 163 2.92 1.03 13.68
CA ARG A 163 2.45 -0.17 13.00
C ARG A 163 2.60 -1.30 14.01
N GLY A 164 1.55 -1.57 14.77
CA GLY A 164 1.45 -2.81 15.53
C GLY A 164 1.95 -2.83 16.98
N ASP A 165 2.33 -1.72 17.60
CA ASP A 165 2.56 -1.71 19.05
C ASP A 165 1.90 -0.53 19.78
N GLY A 166 1.11 -0.87 20.80
CA GLY A 166 0.71 0.05 21.85
C GLY A 166 1.88 0.40 22.77
N SER A 167 3.06 0.64 22.22
CA SER A 167 4.19 1.17 22.97
C SER A 167 4.42 2.62 22.55
N ASP A 168 3.77 3.50 23.31
CA ASP A 168 4.15 4.90 23.40
C ASP A 168 5.64 4.97 23.79
N VAL A 169 6.53 4.98 22.80
CA VAL A 169 7.89 5.47 23.02
C VAL A 169 7.82 6.98 22.91
N LEU A 170 7.45 7.59 24.03
CA LEU A 170 7.76 8.98 24.34
C LEU A 170 9.29 9.13 24.33
N LEU A 171 9.78 9.94 23.39
CA LEU A 171 11.07 10.64 23.53
C LEU A 171 10.79 12.13 23.64
#